data_AF-A0A8S3R840-F1
#
_entry.id   AF-A0A8S3R840-F1
#
_cell.length_a   1.000
_cell.length_b   1.000
_cell.length_c   1.000
_cell.angle_alpha   90.00
_cell.angle_beta   90.00
_cell.angle_gamma   90.00
#
_symmetry.space_group_name_H-M   'P 1'
#
loop_
_entity.id
_entity.type
_entity.pdbx_description
1 polymer ?
#
loop_
_entity_poly.entity_id
_entity_poly.type
_entity_poly.pdbx_seq_one_letter_code
_entity_poly.pdbx_strand_id
1 'polypeptide(L)'
;MFTKSKPGRAGKSKDTERQKEIANLEAQVYRFAEVLSEQRASTRDNVQRKQARTGEEREDSDDEHFEGDDDDDDDDDIPYNPKNLPLGWDGKPIPYWLYKLHGLNISYTCEICGNFTYKGPKAFQRHFAEWRHAHGMRCLQIPNTAHFANVTLIEDALALWSKIKSTKESDRWRPETEEEYEDSSGNVFNKKTYELLKRQGVL
;
A
#
# COMPACT_ATOMS: atom_id res chain seq x y z
N MET A 1 -19.79 57.04 19.50
CA MET A 1 -21.18 57.42 19.83
C MET A 1 -21.90 56.20 20.36
N PHE A 2 -22.13 56.08 21.66
CA PHE A 2 -22.87 54.95 22.23
C PHE A 2 -24.33 55.37 22.48
N THR A 3 -25.24 54.85 21.67
CA THR A 3 -26.68 55.11 21.77
C THR A 3 -27.28 54.26 22.91
N LYS A 4 -27.76 54.92 23.96
CA LYS A 4 -28.51 54.30 25.06
C LYS A 4 -29.86 53.78 24.54
N SER A 5 -30.09 52.47 24.64
CA SER A 5 -31.40 51.85 24.35
C SER A 5 -32.11 51.43 25.64
N LYS A 6 -33.38 51.86 25.79
CA LYS A 6 -34.27 51.73 26.97
C LYS A 6 -34.58 50.27 27.38
N PRO A 7 -34.91 50.00 28.67
CA PRO A 7 -35.06 48.65 29.21
C PRO A 7 -36.47 48.09 28.94
N GLY A 8 -36.53 46.92 28.31
CA GLY A 8 -37.72 46.06 28.28
C GLY A 8 -37.42 44.85 29.16
N ARG A 9 -38.08 44.75 30.29
CA ARG A 9 -37.61 44.08 31.52
C ARG A 9 -38.38 42.76 31.73
N ALA A 10 -37.95 41.67 31.07
CA ALA A 10 -38.22 40.28 31.47
C ALA A 10 -37.51 39.27 30.54
N GLY A 11 -37.66 39.40 29.21
CA GLY A 11 -37.00 38.52 28.23
C GLY A 11 -35.53 38.88 27.95
N LYS A 12 -35.18 40.17 28.07
CA LYS A 12 -33.82 40.66 27.77
C LYS A 12 -32.73 40.04 28.64
N SER A 13 -33.00 39.68 29.90
CA SER A 13 -31.95 39.19 30.81
C SER A 13 -31.38 37.83 30.36
N LYS A 14 -32.26 36.90 29.97
CA LYS A 14 -31.87 35.57 29.49
C LYS A 14 -31.22 35.65 28.11
N ASP A 15 -31.73 36.51 27.24
CA ASP A 15 -31.12 36.76 25.94
C ASP A 15 -29.76 37.45 26.05
N THR A 16 -29.59 38.40 26.99
CA THR A 16 -28.29 39.04 27.23
C THR A 16 -27.28 38.09 27.84
N GLU A 17 -27.72 37.14 28.67
CA GLU A 17 -26.85 36.13 29.27
C GLU A 17 -26.41 35.10 28.22
N ARG A 18 -27.35 34.65 27.37
CA ARG A 18 -27.05 33.83 26.19
C ARG A 18 -26.12 34.55 25.21
N GLN A 19 -26.34 35.84 24.95
CA GLN A 19 -25.46 36.65 24.10
C GLN A 19 -24.07 36.82 24.71
N LYS A 20 -23.97 36.92 26.04
CA LYS A 20 -22.69 36.99 26.75
C LYS A 20 -21.91 35.68 26.65
N GLU A 21 -22.58 34.55 26.75
CA GLU A 21 -21.97 33.23 26.54
C GLU A 21 -21.45 33.06 25.11
N ILE A 22 -22.26 33.44 24.12
CA ILE A 22 -21.87 33.40 22.71
C ILE A 22 -20.66 34.32 22.46
N ALA A 23 -20.70 35.56 22.96
CA ALA A 23 -19.59 36.51 22.81
C ALA A 23 -18.29 36.00 23.46
N ASN A 24 -18.39 35.29 24.59
CA ASN A 24 -17.23 34.66 25.23
C ASN A 24 -16.66 33.52 24.39
N LEU A 25 -17.52 32.67 23.83
CA LEU A 25 -17.08 31.58 22.94
C LEU A 25 -16.48 32.12 21.65
N GLU A 26 -17.08 33.14 21.04
CA GLU A 26 -16.53 33.81 19.86
C GLU A 26 -15.13 34.37 20.15
N ALA A 27 -14.96 35.07 21.27
CA ALA A 27 -13.65 35.60 21.67
C ALA A 27 -12.60 34.49 21.87
N GLN A 28 -12.98 33.38 22.49
CA GLN A 28 -12.10 32.21 22.67
C GLN A 28 -11.72 31.59 21.33
N VAL A 29 -12.68 31.39 20.43
CA VAL A 29 -12.44 30.85 19.08
C VAL A 29 -11.51 31.78 18.29
N TYR A 30 -11.69 33.10 18.35
CA TYR A 30 -10.79 34.05 17.69
C TYR A 30 -9.35 33.93 18.23
N ARG A 31 -9.18 33.79 19.54
CA ARG A 31 -7.84 33.64 20.15
C ARG A 31 -7.22 32.29 19.80
N PHE A 32 -7.95 31.19 19.87
CA PHE A 32 -7.42 29.89 19.46
C PHE A 32 -7.12 29.83 17.97
N ALA A 33 -7.93 30.47 17.12
CA ALA A 33 -7.67 30.55 15.68
C ALA A 33 -6.44 31.40 15.33
N GLU A 34 -6.06 32.35 16.17
CA GLU A 34 -4.82 33.12 16.06
C GLU A 34 -3.61 32.30 16.51
N VAL A 35 -3.70 31.65 17.68
CA VAL A 35 -2.64 30.78 18.23
C VAL A 35 -2.35 29.60 17.31
N LEU A 36 -3.38 28.97 16.75
CA LEU A 36 -3.27 27.82 15.84
C LEU A 36 -3.25 28.22 14.36
N SER A 37 -2.82 29.45 14.05
CA SER A 37 -2.85 29.98 12.68
C SER A 37 -1.97 29.18 11.72
N GLU A 38 -0.83 28.67 12.19
CA GLU A 38 0.08 27.81 11.43
C GLU A 38 -0.56 26.46 11.11
N GLN A 39 -1.10 25.75 12.10
CA GLN A 39 -1.78 24.46 11.92
C GLN A 39 -3.02 24.62 11.03
N ARG A 40 -3.74 25.74 11.13
CA ARG A 40 -4.87 26.06 10.25
C ARG A 40 -4.43 26.27 8.79
N ALA A 41 -3.28 26.88 8.57
CA ALA A 41 -2.72 27.02 7.22
C ALA A 41 -2.28 25.65 6.68
N SER A 42 -1.56 24.87 7.47
CA SER A 42 -1.09 23.53 7.09
C SER A 42 -2.23 22.58 6.75
N THR A 43 -3.31 22.58 7.54
CA THR A 43 -4.51 21.76 7.27
C THR A 43 -5.24 22.22 6.01
N ARG A 44 -5.33 23.53 5.77
CA ARG A 44 -5.90 24.07 4.52
C ARG A 44 -5.10 23.61 3.30
N ASP A 45 -3.78 23.69 3.35
CA ASP A 45 -2.90 23.26 2.26
C ASP A 45 -3.00 21.74 2.04
N ASN A 46 -3.13 20.96 3.11
CA ASN A 46 -3.37 19.52 3.03
C ASN A 46 -4.70 19.21 2.32
N VAL A 47 -5.78 19.92 2.66
CA VAL A 47 -7.09 19.76 2.00
C VAL A 47 -7.00 20.10 0.52
N GLN A 48 -6.30 21.18 0.15
CA GLN A 48 -6.09 21.55 -1.25
C GLN A 48 -5.28 20.49 -2.01
N ARG A 49 -4.20 19.97 -1.40
CA ARG A 49 -3.44 18.85 -1.96
C ARG A 49 -4.31 17.61 -2.17
N LYS A 50 -5.12 17.22 -1.17
CA LYS A 50 -6.02 16.06 -1.25
C LYS A 50 -7.15 16.24 -2.29
N GLN A 51 -7.57 17.48 -2.58
CA GLN A 51 -8.55 17.79 -3.62
C GLN A 51 -7.96 17.73 -5.04
N ALA A 52 -6.66 17.97 -5.20
CA ALA A 52 -5.99 17.95 -6.51
C ALA A 52 -5.53 16.55 -6.96
N ARG A 53 -5.55 15.55 -6.06
CA ARG A 53 -5.09 14.18 -6.34
C ARG A 53 -6.13 13.33 -7.07
N THR A 54 -5.65 12.37 -7.85
CA THR A 54 -6.48 11.35 -8.52
C THR A 54 -6.90 10.25 -7.53
N GLY A 55 -7.87 9.39 -7.90
CA GLY A 55 -8.49 8.43 -6.98
C GLY A 55 -7.50 7.46 -6.30
N GLU A 56 -6.52 6.96 -7.04
CA GLU A 56 -5.51 6.01 -6.56
C GLU A 56 -4.49 6.69 -5.61
N GLU A 57 -4.10 7.94 -5.89
CA GLU A 57 -3.20 8.74 -5.04
C GLU A 57 -3.86 9.26 -3.74
N ARG A 58 -5.18 9.14 -3.64
CA ARG A 58 -5.96 9.52 -2.46
C ARG A 58 -6.07 8.37 -1.45
N GLU A 59 -6.09 7.13 -1.93
CA GLU A 59 -6.09 5.92 -1.08
C GLU A 59 -4.72 5.74 -0.41
N ASP A 60 -3.62 5.90 -1.15
CA ASP A 60 -2.25 5.78 -0.63
C ASP A 60 -1.93 6.84 0.46
N SER A 61 -2.50 8.05 0.32
CA SER A 61 -2.31 9.13 1.30
C SER A 61 -3.11 8.98 2.59
N ASP A 62 -4.26 8.28 2.55
CA ASP A 62 -5.02 7.97 3.77
C ASP A 62 -4.38 6.82 4.54
N ASP A 63 -3.71 5.88 3.85
CA ASP A 63 -2.86 4.87 4.47
C ASP A 63 -1.62 5.53 5.12
N GLU A 64 -0.91 6.43 4.43
CA GLU A 64 0.22 7.17 5.04
C GLU A 64 -0.19 8.07 6.22
N HIS A 65 -1.40 8.68 6.21
CA HIS A 65 -1.88 9.47 7.35
C HIS A 65 -2.23 8.60 8.56
N PHE A 66 -2.64 7.35 8.33
CA PHE A 66 -2.88 6.37 9.39
C PHE A 66 -1.58 5.76 9.93
N GLU A 67 -0.50 5.79 9.14
CA GLU A 67 0.84 5.31 9.52
C GLU A 67 1.78 6.42 10.04
N GLY A 68 1.37 7.70 10.02
CA GLY A 68 2.24 8.86 10.30
C GLY A 68 1.99 9.67 11.58
N ASP A 69 1.22 9.16 12.54
CA ASP A 69 0.99 9.79 13.88
C ASP A 69 1.74 9.07 15.01
N ASP A 70 2.75 8.27 14.69
CA ASP A 70 3.49 7.46 15.67
C ASP A 70 5.00 7.65 15.49
N ASP A 71 5.47 8.88 15.70
CA ASP A 71 6.90 9.12 15.94
C ASP A 71 7.10 10.12 17.10
N ASP A 72 7.43 9.49 18.24
CA ASP A 72 8.35 9.93 19.30
C ASP A 72 8.01 11.15 20.16
N ASP A 73 7.28 10.87 21.25
CA ASP A 73 7.61 11.36 22.60
C ASP A 73 6.92 10.45 23.64
N ASP A 74 7.41 9.22 23.82
CA ASP A 74 7.22 8.44 25.06
C ASP A 74 8.23 7.28 25.07
N ASP A 75 9.49 7.64 25.35
CA ASP A 75 10.56 6.74 25.78
C ASP A 75 10.32 6.31 27.26
N ASP A 76 9.07 5.90 27.57
CA ASP A 76 8.66 5.40 28.87
C ASP A 76 8.51 3.88 28.80
N ASP A 77 9.59 3.21 29.19
CA ASP A 77 9.64 1.82 29.64
C ASP A 77 8.94 0.80 28.73
N ILE A 78 9.67 0.24 27.75
CA ILE A 78 9.33 -1.07 27.17
C ILE A 78 9.13 -2.04 28.35
N PRO A 79 7.88 -2.46 28.67
CA PRO A 79 7.65 -3.22 29.89
C PRO A 79 8.37 -4.56 29.77
N TYR A 80 9.17 -4.90 30.78
CA TYR A 80 9.91 -6.15 30.86
C TYR A 80 8.97 -7.33 30.57
N ASN A 81 9.12 -7.94 29.38
CA ASN A 81 8.29 -9.03 28.86
C ASN A 81 8.89 -10.38 29.28
N PRO A 82 8.54 -10.92 30.46
CA PRO A 82 9.25 -12.04 31.06
C PRO A 82 8.92 -13.37 30.35
N LYS A 83 7.97 -13.34 29.40
CA LYS A 83 7.45 -14.50 28.66
C LYS A 83 7.64 -14.40 27.14
N ASN A 84 8.36 -13.40 26.62
CA ASN A 84 8.61 -13.23 25.18
C ASN A 84 7.36 -13.37 24.29
N LEU A 85 6.20 -12.91 24.79
CA LEU A 85 4.97 -12.88 24.00
C LEU A 85 5.09 -11.78 22.93
N PRO A 86 4.73 -12.02 21.67
CA PRO A 86 4.78 -10.97 20.65
C PRO A 86 3.88 -9.79 21.03
N LEU A 87 4.46 -8.59 20.98
CA LEU A 87 3.78 -7.35 21.27
C LEU A 87 2.77 -7.04 20.15
N GLY A 88 1.63 -6.47 20.53
CA GLY A 88 0.68 -5.93 19.57
C GLY A 88 1.19 -4.61 18.98
N TRP A 89 0.38 -4.03 18.10
CA TRP A 89 0.58 -2.68 17.55
C TRP A 89 0.46 -1.56 18.62
N ASP A 90 0.00 -1.88 19.83
CA ASP A 90 -0.20 -0.98 20.97
C ASP A 90 0.91 -1.15 22.05
N GLY A 91 2.01 -1.86 21.73
CA GLY A 91 3.10 -2.16 22.69
C GLY A 91 2.72 -3.07 23.87
N LYS A 92 1.42 -3.31 24.10
CA LYS A 92 0.90 -4.19 25.14
C LYS A 92 0.98 -5.66 24.72
N PRO A 93 1.23 -6.60 25.65
CA PRO A 93 1.24 -8.02 25.35
C PRO A 93 -0.16 -8.50 24.92
N ILE A 94 -0.23 -9.11 23.75
CA ILE A 94 -1.48 -9.60 23.14
C ILE A 94 -2.11 -10.67 24.06
N PRO A 95 -3.43 -10.61 24.35
CA PRO A 95 -4.11 -11.65 25.11
C PRO A 95 -3.91 -13.06 24.51
N TYR A 96 -3.67 -14.06 25.36
CA TYR A 96 -3.29 -15.42 24.93
C TYR A 96 -4.31 -16.11 24.01
N TRP A 97 -5.61 -15.83 24.21
CA TRP A 97 -6.67 -16.37 23.35
C TRP A 97 -6.62 -15.76 21.94
N LEU A 98 -6.27 -14.48 21.82
CA LEU A 98 -6.16 -13.76 20.55
C LEU A 98 -4.93 -14.23 19.77
N TYR A 99 -3.83 -14.46 20.49
CA TYR A 99 -2.61 -15.08 19.95
C TYR A 99 -2.88 -16.46 19.33
N LYS A 100 -3.67 -17.29 20.02
CA LYS A 100 -4.06 -18.64 19.56
C LYS A 100 -5.09 -18.61 18.44
N LEU A 101 -6.02 -17.65 18.46
CA LEU A 101 -7.05 -17.47 17.44
C LEU A 101 -6.46 -17.04 16.09
N HIS A 102 -5.53 -16.07 16.11
CA HIS A 102 -4.90 -15.55 14.89
C HIS A 102 -3.67 -16.34 14.45
N GLY A 103 -3.31 -17.41 15.16
CA GLY A 103 -2.21 -18.29 14.78
C GLY A 103 -0.82 -17.64 14.88
N LEU A 104 -0.65 -16.60 15.69
CA LEU A 104 0.65 -15.92 15.87
C LEU A 104 1.69 -16.84 16.54
N ASN A 105 1.26 -17.99 17.08
CA ASN A 105 2.10 -19.05 17.62
C ASN A 105 2.82 -19.89 16.57
N ILE A 106 2.47 -19.73 15.29
CA ILE A 106 3.09 -20.44 14.19
C ILE A 106 4.08 -19.49 13.53
N SER A 107 5.36 -19.83 13.56
CA SER A 107 6.41 -19.11 12.86
C SER A 107 6.64 -19.72 11.48
N TYR A 108 6.63 -18.89 10.44
CA TYR A 108 7.00 -19.25 9.08
C TYR A 108 8.32 -18.57 8.72
N THR A 109 9.17 -19.24 7.95
CA THR A 109 10.43 -18.67 7.48
C THR A 109 10.38 -18.52 5.96
N CYS A 110 10.99 -17.45 5.45
CA CYS A 110 11.10 -17.20 4.01
C CYS A 110 12.58 -17.04 3.63
N GLU A 111 13.09 -17.92 2.77
CA GLU A 111 14.49 -17.95 2.34
C GLU A 111 14.80 -16.78 1.40
N ILE A 112 13.89 -16.45 0.49
CA ILE A 112 14.00 -15.31 -0.44
C ILE A 112 14.16 -13.96 0.31
N CYS A 113 13.62 -13.87 1.53
CA CYS A 113 13.76 -12.71 2.42
C CYS A 113 14.99 -12.78 3.35
N GLY A 114 15.96 -13.67 3.10
CA GLY A 114 17.13 -13.87 3.96
C GLY A 114 16.84 -14.63 5.25
N ASN A 115 16.01 -15.68 5.15
CA ASN A 115 15.55 -16.51 6.29
C ASN A 115 14.82 -15.72 7.39
N PHE A 116 14.16 -14.61 7.01
CA PHE A 116 13.36 -13.83 7.94
C PHE A 116 12.16 -14.65 8.44
N THR A 117 11.86 -14.53 9.74
CA THR A 117 10.79 -15.28 10.40
C THR A 117 9.56 -14.39 10.56
N TYR A 118 8.45 -14.80 9.96
CA TYR A 118 7.14 -14.16 10.09
C TYR A 118 6.28 -14.90 11.11
N LYS A 119 5.60 -14.15 12.00
CA LYS A 119 4.70 -14.71 13.01
C LYS A 119 3.26 -14.70 12.50
N GLY A 120 2.71 -15.88 12.32
CA GLY A 120 1.33 -16.12 11.94
C GLY A 120 1.06 -16.08 10.43
N PRO A 121 -0.04 -16.73 9.98
CA PRO A 121 -0.34 -16.89 8.57
C PRO A 121 -0.64 -15.57 7.85
N LYS A 122 -1.30 -14.61 8.52
CA LYS A 122 -1.69 -13.32 7.90
C LYS A 122 -0.47 -12.47 7.56
N ALA A 123 0.48 -12.33 8.48
CA ALA A 123 1.74 -11.63 8.23
C ALA A 123 2.55 -12.34 7.12
N PHE A 124 2.57 -13.67 7.15
CA PHE A 124 3.20 -14.47 6.11
C PHE A 124 2.46 -14.46 4.77
N GLN A 125 1.20 -14.07 4.66
CA GLN A 125 0.59 -13.83 3.34
C GLN A 125 0.90 -12.43 2.82
N ARG A 126 0.88 -11.43 3.71
CA ARG A 126 1.17 -10.05 3.35
C ARG A 126 2.60 -9.86 2.84
N HIS A 127 3.57 -10.60 3.39
CA HIS A 127 4.98 -10.41 3.05
C HIS A 127 5.32 -10.61 1.56
N PHE A 128 4.52 -11.37 0.80
CA PHE A 128 4.74 -11.56 -0.64
C PHE A 128 4.62 -10.25 -1.45
N ALA A 129 3.79 -9.32 -0.96
CA ALA A 129 3.62 -7.99 -1.55
C ALA A 129 4.53 -6.93 -0.92
N GLU A 130 5.20 -7.24 0.21
CA GLU A 130 6.10 -6.31 0.88
C GLU A 130 7.38 -6.07 0.07
N TRP A 131 7.96 -4.88 0.23
CA TRP A 131 9.17 -4.47 -0.49
C TRP A 131 10.34 -5.45 -0.30
N ARG A 132 10.51 -6.04 0.89
CA ARG A 132 11.59 -6.98 1.18
C ARG A 132 11.55 -8.21 0.27
N HIS A 133 10.36 -8.80 0.09
CA HIS A 133 10.20 -9.97 -0.77
C HIS A 133 10.32 -9.59 -2.24
N ALA A 134 9.71 -8.48 -2.65
CA ALA A 134 9.84 -7.96 -4.01
C ALA A 134 11.30 -7.65 -4.39
N HIS A 135 12.09 -7.13 -3.44
CA HIS A 135 13.51 -6.90 -3.61
C HIS A 135 14.28 -8.21 -3.74
N GLY A 136 14.01 -9.21 -2.90
CA GLY A 136 14.60 -10.55 -3.01
C GLY A 136 14.34 -11.18 -4.39
N MET A 137 13.10 -11.11 -4.87
CA MET A 137 12.72 -11.58 -6.21
C MET A 137 13.45 -10.82 -7.33
N ARG A 138 13.62 -9.50 -7.17
CA ARG A 138 14.38 -8.67 -8.12
C ARG A 138 15.85 -9.08 -8.20
N CYS A 139 16.48 -9.43 -7.08
CA CYS A 139 17.85 -9.94 -7.05
C CYS A 139 18.00 -11.27 -7.79
N LEU A 140 16.96 -12.11 -7.78
CA LEU A 140 16.90 -13.37 -8.53
C LEU A 140 16.53 -13.19 -10.01
N GLN A 141 16.28 -11.96 -10.46
CA GLN A 141 15.77 -11.64 -11.81
C GLN A 141 14.43 -12.29 -12.15
N ILE A 142 13.59 -12.54 -11.13
CA ILE A 142 12.25 -13.09 -11.30
C ILE A 142 11.23 -11.96 -11.09
N PRO A 143 10.25 -11.76 -12.00
CA PRO A 143 9.22 -10.77 -11.80
C PRO A 143 8.28 -11.18 -10.65
N ASN A 144 8.07 -10.29 -9.68
CA ASN A 144 7.14 -10.53 -8.56
C ASN A 144 5.69 -10.50 -9.08
N THR A 145 5.16 -11.68 -9.41
CA THR A 145 3.81 -11.88 -9.94
C THR A 145 3.07 -12.87 -9.05
N ALA A 146 1.74 -12.89 -9.13
CA ALA A 146 0.91 -13.80 -8.34
C ALA A 146 1.22 -15.30 -8.53
N HIS A 147 1.93 -15.68 -9.60
CA HIS A 147 2.41 -17.04 -9.82
C HIS A 147 3.38 -17.53 -8.74
N PHE A 148 4.08 -16.60 -8.08
CA PHE A 148 5.06 -16.90 -7.04
C PHE A 148 4.49 -16.78 -5.62
N ALA A 149 3.17 -16.63 -5.48
CA ALA A 149 2.53 -16.67 -4.18
C ALA A 149 2.81 -18.01 -3.49
N ASN A 150 3.16 -17.96 -2.19
CA ASN A 150 3.53 -19.13 -1.36
C ASN A 150 4.88 -19.77 -1.68
N VAL A 151 5.70 -19.21 -2.57
CA VAL A 151 7.05 -19.71 -2.82
C VAL A 151 8.03 -19.06 -1.86
N THR A 152 8.64 -19.86 -0.97
CA THR A 152 9.62 -19.36 0.01
C THR A 152 11.04 -19.75 -0.29
N LEU A 153 11.25 -20.89 -0.94
CA LEU A 153 12.55 -21.46 -1.26
C LEU A 153 13.08 -20.87 -2.57
N ILE A 154 14.39 -20.60 -2.60
CA ILE A 154 15.02 -20.01 -3.79
C ILE A 154 15.06 -21.01 -4.95
N GLU A 155 15.35 -22.27 -4.65
CA GLU A 155 15.41 -23.35 -5.65
C GLU A 155 14.06 -23.55 -6.35
N ASP A 156 12.96 -23.57 -5.57
CA ASP A 156 11.60 -23.71 -6.08
C ASP A 156 11.19 -22.53 -6.97
N ALA A 157 11.57 -21.30 -6.58
CA ALA A 157 11.30 -20.11 -7.38
C ALA A 157 12.00 -20.17 -8.73
N LEU A 158 13.26 -20.61 -8.77
CA LEU A 158 14.04 -20.75 -10.01
C LEU A 158 13.49 -21.88 -10.91
N ALA A 159 13.10 -23.01 -10.32
CA ALA A 159 12.51 -24.12 -11.05
C ALA A 159 11.16 -23.73 -11.67
N LEU A 160 10.31 -23.04 -10.90
CA LEU A 160 9.02 -22.53 -11.37
C LEU A 160 9.21 -21.50 -12.49
N TRP A 161 10.14 -20.57 -12.32
CA TRP A 161 10.44 -19.55 -13.33
C TRP A 161 10.94 -20.17 -14.64
N SER A 162 11.83 -21.15 -14.55
CA SER A 162 12.34 -21.87 -15.73
C SER A 162 11.21 -22.58 -16.49
N LYS A 163 10.28 -23.21 -15.77
CA LYS A 163 9.11 -23.86 -16.35
C LYS A 163 8.19 -22.84 -17.03
N ILE A 164 7.84 -21.75 -16.36
CA ILE A 164 6.99 -20.68 -16.91
C ILE A 164 7.64 -20.07 -18.15
N LYS A 165 8.95 -19.83 -18.12
CA LYS A 165 9.70 -19.30 -19.26
C LYS A 165 9.65 -20.24 -20.45
N SER A 166 9.89 -21.54 -20.25
CA SER A 166 9.80 -22.54 -21.32
C SER A 166 8.40 -22.62 -21.93
N THR A 167 7.35 -22.60 -21.11
CA THR A 167 5.96 -22.62 -21.61
C THR A 167 5.61 -21.34 -22.36
N LYS A 168 6.03 -20.16 -21.87
CA LYS A 168 5.83 -18.91 -22.59
C LYS A 168 6.60 -18.84 -23.90
N GLU A 169 7.79 -19.43 -23.96
CA GLU A 169 8.59 -19.48 -25.19
C GLU A 169 8.02 -20.44 -26.23
N SER A 170 7.32 -21.50 -25.81
CA SER A 170 6.59 -22.41 -26.70
C SER A 170 5.25 -21.85 -27.17
N ASP A 171 4.53 -21.14 -26.30
CA ASP A 171 3.23 -20.53 -26.65
C ASP A 171 3.40 -19.26 -27.49
N ARG A 172 4.60 -18.66 -27.49
CA ARG A 172 4.89 -17.48 -28.28
C ARG A 172 4.98 -17.86 -29.75
N TRP A 173 3.90 -17.58 -30.49
CA TRP A 173 3.86 -17.68 -31.95
C TRP A 173 5.06 -16.99 -32.58
N ARG A 174 5.83 -17.75 -33.37
CA ARG A 174 7.02 -17.25 -34.08
C ARG A 174 6.73 -17.10 -35.57
N PRO A 175 6.47 -15.89 -36.08
CA PRO A 175 6.14 -15.67 -37.50
C PRO A 175 7.19 -16.25 -38.46
N GLU A 176 8.47 -16.19 -38.13
CA GLU A 176 9.52 -16.73 -39.01
C GLU A 176 9.44 -18.27 -39.19
N THR A 177 8.88 -18.98 -38.22
CA THR A 177 8.86 -20.46 -38.18
C THR A 177 7.48 -21.06 -38.36
N GLU A 178 6.43 -20.33 -37.97
CA GLU A 178 5.05 -20.82 -37.94
C GLU A 178 4.16 -20.13 -38.98
N GLU A 179 4.64 -19.09 -39.67
CA GLU A 179 3.93 -18.47 -40.80
C GLU A 179 4.25 -19.22 -42.10
N GLU A 180 3.26 -19.94 -42.60
CA GLU A 180 3.32 -20.74 -43.82
C GLU A 180 2.84 -19.93 -45.04
N TYR A 181 3.62 -19.97 -46.12
CA TYR A 181 3.33 -19.36 -47.41
C TYR A 181 3.21 -20.45 -48.47
N GLU A 182 2.17 -20.35 -49.29
CA GLU A 182 1.94 -21.26 -50.42
C GLU A 182 2.44 -20.62 -51.73
N ASP A 183 3.16 -21.41 -52.55
CA ASP A 183 3.56 -20.99 -53.89
C ASP A 183 2.45 -21.21 -54.93
N SER A 184 2.64 -20.73 -56.16
CA SER A 184 1.67 -20.93 -57.25
C SER A 184 1.49 -22.40 -57.69
N SER A 185 2.36 -23.29 -57.22
CA SER A 185 2.31 -24.74 -57.47
C SER A 185 1.69 -25.52 -56.32
N GLY A 186 1.30 -24.85 -55.22
CA GLY A 186 0.71 -25.46 -54.03
C GLY A 186 1.71 -25.99 -53.00
N ASN A 187 3.00 -25.66 -53.12
CA ASN A 187 3.99 -26.05 -52.12
C ASN A 187 3.99 -25.07 -50.94
N VAL A 188 4.05 -25.61 -49.72
CA VAL A 188 4.03 -24.84 -48.48
C VAL A 188 5.45 -24.66 -47.94
N PHE A 189 5.83 -23.41 -47.68
CA PHE A 189 7.13 -23.04 -47.15
C PHE A 189 6.99 -22.07 -45.96
N ASN A 190 7.91 -22.14 -45.00
CA ASN A 190 8.04 -21.08 -44.01
C ASN A 190 8.37 -19.75 -44.69
N LYS A 191 7.88 -18.64 -44.14
CA LYS A 191 8.13 -17.27 -44.64
C LYS A 191 9.55 -17.03 -45.09
N LYS A 192 10.53 -17.36 -44.24
CA LYS A 192 11.95 -17.11 -44.51
C LYS A 192 12.42 -17.87 -45.76
N THR A 193 12.01 -19.12 -45.92
CA THR A 193 12.36 -19.96 -47.07
C THR A 193 11.68 -19.44 -48.33
N TYR A 194 10.40 -19.07 -48.24
CA TYR A 194 9.64 -18.50 -49.35
C TYR A 194 10.26 -17.18 -49.84
N GLU A 195 10.60 -16.26 -48.94
CA GLU A 195 11.26 -15.00 -49.28
C GLU A 195 12.65 -15.20 -49.91
N LEU A 196 13.41 -16.19 -49.42
CA LEU A 196 14.74 -16.52 -49.96
C LEU A 196 14.65 -17.08 -51.38
N LEU A 197 13.74 -18.03 -51.61
CA LEU A 197 13.47 -18.62 -52.92
C LEU A 197 12.91 -17.58 -53.91
N LYS A 198 12.02 -16.70 -53.45
CA LYS A 198 11.49 -15.58 -54.24
C LYS A 198 12.61 -14.60 -54.63
N ARG A 199 13.54 -14.32 -53.73
CA ARG A 199 14.70 -13.46 -54.01
C ARG A 199 15.70 -14.10 -54.98
N GLN A 200 15.81 -15.42 -54.95
CA GLN A 200 16.62 -16.21 -55.89
C GLN A 200 15.93 -16.40 -57.27
N GLY A 201 14.64 -16.08 -57.38
CA GLY A 201 13.88 -16.18 -58.63
C GLY A 201 13.45 -17.60 -59.00
N VAL A 202 13.35 -18.49 -58.01
CA VAL A 202 12.99 -19.92 -58.19
C VAL A 202 11.55 -20.24 -57.73
N LEU A 203 10.77 -19.22 -57.38
CA LEU A 203 9.34 -19.27 -57.04
C LEU A 203 8.53 -18.40 -58.00
#